data_AF-A0A370I2E9-F1
#
_entry.id   AF-A0A370I2E9-F1
#
_cell.length_a   1.000
_cell.length_b   1.000
_cell.length_c   1.000
_cell.angle_alpha   90.00
_cell.angle_beta   90.00
_cell.angle_gamma   90.00
#
_symmetry.space_group_name_H-M   'P 1'
#
loop_
_entity.id
_entity.type
_entity.pdbx_description
1 polymer ?
#
loop_
_entity_poly.entity_id
_entity_poly.type
_entity_poly.pdbx_seq_one_letter_code
_entity_poly.pdbx_strand_id
1 'polypeptide(L)'
;MQDFYRGSRDDLAAGLAARIERQQVLYRGDHRFHFVLAEQVLHTTVGDHNVMVGQLDRLLIAMSLPRVVIGIIPAHTEYTVPLSNFCMFDQKRVLVETITAELTITQPRELVLYEKTFQALAKQAAKGDAARRLIRGALDTRAEQLNR
;
A
#
# COMPACT_ATOMS: atom_id res chain seq x y z
N MET A 1 -18.98 11.33 -3.45
CA MET A 1 -18.09 10.31 -2.83
C MET A 1 -18.88 9.12 -2.27
N GLN A 2 -20.19 9.25 -1.98
CA GLN A 2 -21.05 8.15 -1.52
C GLN A 2 -21.41 7.10 -2.59
N ASP A 3 -21.13 7.35 -3.87
CA ASP A 3 -21.63 6.50 -4.97
C ASP A 3 -20.78 5.23 -5.25
N PHE A 4 -19.66 5.02 -4.56
CA PHE A 4 -18.77 3.86 -4.80
C PHE A 4 -18.92 2.71 -3.79
N TYR A 5 -19.60 2.91 -2.66
CA TYR A 5 -19.80 1.87 -1.64
C TYR A 5 -21.28 1.75 -1.29
N ARG A 6 -21.98 0.93 -2.06
CA ARG A 6 -23.39 0.57 -1.81
C ARG A 6 -23.47 -0.84 -1.19
N GLY A 7 -22.79 -1.05 -0.07
CA GLY A 7 -22.88 -2.28 0.73
C GLY A 7 -23.92 -2.13 1.84
N SER A 8 -24.59 -3.22 2.23
CA SER A 8 -25.47 -3.25 3.40
C SER A 8 -24.70 -2.89 4.68
N ARG A 9 -25.39 -2.44 5.73
CA ARG A 9 -24.77 -2.12 7.03
C ARG A 9 -24.09 -3.35 7.66
N ASP A 10 -24.58 -4.54 7.36
CA ASP A 10 -23.97 -5.81 7.74
C ASP A 10 -22.72 -6.15 6.89
N ASP A 11 -22.75 -5.83 5.59
CA ASP A 11 -21.57 -5.97 4.71
C ASP A 11 -20.44 -5.02 5.15
N LEU A 12 -20.80 -3.84 5.66
CA LEU A 12 -19.85 -2.89 6.21
C LEU A 12 -19.19 -3.42 7.50
N ALA A 13 -19.97 -4.04 8.40
CA ALA A 13 -19.46 -4.61 9.65
C ALA A 13 -18.58 -5.84 9.40
N ALA A 14 -19.02 -6.76 8.53
CA ALA A 14 -18.22 -7.92 8.10
C ALA A 14 -16.96 -7.49 7.35
N GLY A 15 -17.07 -6.49 6.46
CA GLY A 15 -15.94 -5.89 5.75
C GLY A 15 -14.93 -5.24 6.69
N LEU A 16 -15.39 -4.59 7.77
CA LEU A 16 -14.53 -4.00 8.79
C LEU A 16 -13.81 -5.08 9.61
N ALA A 17 -14.51 -6.12 10.05
CA ALA A 17 -13.91 -7.23 10.80
C ALA A 17 -12.83 -7.95 9.98
N ALA A 18 -13.14 -8.28 8.72
CA ALA A 18 -12.18 -8.89 7.79
C ALA A 18 -10.97 -7.98 7.50
N ARG A 19 -11.16 -6.65 7.56
CA ARG A 19 -10.07 -5.68 7.40
C ARG A 19 -9.17 -5.62 8.64
N ILE A 20 -9.76 -5.69 9.83
CA ILE A 20 -9.02 -5.78 11.10
C ILE A 20 -8.22 -7.09 11.15
N GLU A 21 -8.83 -8.21 10.78
CA GLU A 21 -8.15 -9.52 10.76
C GLU A 21 -6.97 -9.53 9.79
N ARG A 22 -7.13 -8.97 8.58
CA ARG A 22 -6.01 -8.80 7.62
C ARG A 22 -4.88 -7.94 8.18
N GLN A 23 -5.19 -6.91 8.97
CA GLN A 23 -4.15 -6.11 9.64
C GLN A 23 -3.41 -6.89 10.72
N GLN A 24 -4.07 -7.84 11.40
CA GLN A 24 -3.44 -8.71 12.40
C GLN A 24 -2.41 -9.67 11.81
N VAL A 25 -2.54 -10.04 10.52
CA VAL A 25 -1.56 -10.90 9.83
C VAL A 25 -0.18 -10.26 9.77
N LEU A 26 -0.07 -8.92 9.84
CA LEU A 26 1.23 -8.24 9.94
C LEU A 26 1.96 -8.53 11.27
N TYR A 27 1.25 -9.00 12.29
CA TYR A 27 1.78 -9.21 13.64
C TYR A 27 1.92 -10.70 14.01
N ARG A 28 1.37 -11.62 13.22
CA ARG A 28 1.31 -13.08 13.53
C ARG A 28 1.76 -13.93 12.34
N GLY A 29 2.22 -15.15 12.63
CA GLY A 29 2.66 -16.12 11.61
C GLY A 29 4.10 -15.93 11.11
N ASP A 30 4.45 -16.65 10.04
CA ASP A 30 5.79 -16.66 9.41
C ASP A 30 5.78 -15.97 8.03
N HIS A 31 4.93 -14.96 7.87
CA HIS A 31 4.81 -14.21 6.63
C HIS A 31 5.73 -12.98 6.63
N ARG A 32 6.35 -12.71 5.48
CA ARG A 32 7.12 -11.50 5.21
C ARG A 32 6.36 -10.64 4.20
N PHE A 33 6.29 -9.35 4.47
CA PHE A 33 5.57 -8.40 3.67
C PHE A 33 6.54 -7.39 3.06
N HIS A 34 6.42 -7.18 1.75
CA HIS A 34 7.16 -6.16 1.04
C HIS A 34 6.18 -5.30 0.26
N PHE A 35 6.03 -4.06 0.70
CA PHE A 35 5.17 -3.06 0.09
C PHE A 35 6.03 -2.09 -0.69
N VAL A 36 5.61 -1.74 -1.90
CA VAL A 36 6.18 -0.63 -2.67
C VAL A 36 5.06 0.34 -2.99
N LEU A 37 5.23 1.58 -2.57
CA LEU A 37 4.24 2.65 -2.69
C LEU A 37 4.79 3.78 -3.54
N ALA A 38 3.97 4.43 -4.36
CA ALA A 38 4.34 5.72 -4.95
C ALA A 38 4.21 6.83 -3.90
N GLU A 39 5.15 7.76 -3.82
CA GLU A 39 5.12 8.87 -2.83
C GLU A 39 3.80 9.66 -2.88
N GLN A 40 3.18 9.79 -4.06
CA GLN A 40 1.90 10.45 -4.24
C GLN A 40 0.80 9.95 -3.27
N VAL A 41 0.82 8.66 -2.89
CA VAL A 41 -0.19 8.10 -1.97
C VAL A 41 -0.12 8.69 -0.56
N LEU A 42 1.02 9.28 -0.18
CA LEU A 42 1.18 9.95 1.11
C LEU A 42 0.45 11.31 1.13
N HIS A 43 0.30 11.92 -0.05
CA HIS A 43 -0.25 13.26 -0.23
C HIS A 43 -1.73 13.25 -0.65
N THR A 44 -2.18 12.24 -1.38
CA THR A 44 -3.60 12.10 -1.76
C THR A 44 -4.47 11.88 -0.52
N THR A 45 -5.43 12.77 -0.28
CA THR A 45 -6.35 12.64 0.87
C THR A 45 -7.46 11.65 0.58
N VAL A 46 -7.55 10.61 1.41
CA VAL A 46 -8.66 9.65 1.42
C VAL A 46 -9.38 9.76 2.76
N GLY A 47 -10.66 10.11 2.72
CA GLY A 47 -11.39 10.53 3.92
C GLY A 47 -11.06 11.98 4.26
N ASP A 48 -10.60 12.23 5.48
CA ASP A 48 -10.20 13.56 5.95
C ASP A 48 -8.71 13.62 6.34
N HIS A 49 -8.31 14.81 6.78
CA HIS A 49 -6.94 15.08 7.17
C HIS A 49 -6.47 14.26 8.38
N ASN A 50 -7.30 14.17 9.42
CA ASN A 50 -6.98 13.44 10.65
C ASN A 50 -6.88 11.95 10.38
N VAL A 51 -7.74 11.42 9.49
CA VAL A 51 -7.65 10.06 8.98
C VAL A 51 -6.28 9.82 8.35
N MET A 52 -5.84 10.70 7.44
CA MET A 52 -4.55 10.54 6.77
C MET A 52 -3.35 10.64 7.71
N VAL A 53 -3.35 11.55 8.69
CA VAL A 53 -2.31 11.61 9.73
C VAL A 53 -2.21 10.25 10.44
N GLY A 54 -3.35 9.71 10.89
CA GLY A 54 -3.39 8.39 11.53
C GLY A 54 -3.00 7.23 10.60
N GLN A 55 -3.16 7.34 9.28
CA GLN A 55 -2.65 6.35 8.31
C GLN A 55 -1.12 6.43 8.19
N LEU A 56 -0.56 7.64 8.09
CA LEU A 56 0.89 7.85 7.97
C LEU A 56 1.63 7.41 9.25
N ASP A 57 1.08 7.69 10.43
CA ASP A 57 1.63 7.18 11.70
C ASP A 57 1.63 5.65 11.75
N ARG A 58 0.55 5.01 11.27
CA ARG A 58 0.48 3.55 11.15
C ARG A 58 1.51 2.98 10.20
N LEU A 59 1.84 3.68 9.10
CA LEU A 59 2.94 3.27 8.22
C LEU A 59 4.28 3.29 8.96
N LEU A 60 4.56 4.33 9.73
CA LEU A 60 5.79 4.41 10.54
C LEU A 60 5.87 3.28 11.57
N ILE A 61 4.75 2.96 12.24
CA ILE A 61 4.67 1.82 13.17
C ILE A 61 4.92 0.50 12.43
N ALA A 62 4.27 0.28 11.28
CA ALA A 62 4.45 -0.93 10.50
C ALA A 62 5.90 -1.12 10.02
N MET A 63 6.61 -0.03 9.69
CA MET A 63 8.03 -0.04 9.35
C MET A 63 8.95 -0.40 10.52
N SER A 64 8.45 -0.52 11.76
CA SER A 64 9.22 -1.03 12.90
C SER A 64 9.15 -2.57 13.01
N LEU A 65 8.22 -3.22 12.31
CA LEU A 65 8.05 -4.66 12.36
C LEU A 65 9.14 -5.35 11.53
N PRO A 66 9.86 -6.35 12.09
CA PRO A 66 10.99 -6.99 11.40
C PRO A 66 10.58 -7.75 10.13
N ARG A 67 9.29 -8.07 10.00
CA ARG A 67 8.73 -8.80 8.86
C ARG A 67 8.12 -7.90 7.78
N VAL A 68 8.19 -6.57 7.95
CA VAL A 68 7.61 -5.60 7.04
C VAL A 68 8.69 -4.73 6.43
N VAL A 69 8.76 -4.73 5.11
CA VAL A 69 9.57 -3.79 4.33
C VAL A 69 8.61 -2.87 3.58
N ILE A 70 8.75 -1.57 3.81
CA ILE A 70 8.04 -0.54 3.03
C ILE A 70 9.07 0.23 2.22
N GLY A 71 8.91 0.17 0.90
CA GLY A 71 9.60 1.00 -0.06
C GLY A 71 8.68 2.12 -0.56
N ILE A 72 9.21 3.32 -0.72
CA ILE A 72 8.49 4.45 -1.33
C ILE A 72 9.26 4.89 -2.58
N ILE A 73 8.60 4.92 -3.73
CA ILE A 73 9.14 5.46 -4.97
C ILE A 73 8.98 6.98 -4.93
N PRO A 74 10.07 7.75 -4.91
CA PRO A 74 10.00 9.20 -4.86
C PRO A 74 9.28 9.78 -6.08
N ALA A 75 8.51 10.85 -5.90
CA ALA A 75 7.63 11.44 -6.91
C ALA A 75 8.36 11.91 -8.18
N HIS A 76 9.64 12.26 -8.06
CA HIS A 76 10.47 12.75 -9.18
C HIS A 76 11.38 11.67 -9.79
N THR A 77 11.11 10.40 -9.50
CA THR A 77 11.85 9.26 -10.09
C THR A 77 11.31 8.95 -11.48
N GLU A 78 12.21 8.67 -12.43
CA GLU A 78 11.80 8.16 -13.74
C GLU A 78 11.11 6.79 -13.58
N TYR A 79 9.82 6.74 -13.93
CA TYR A 79 8.97 5.58 -13.69
C TYR A 79 8.83 4.75 -14.97
N THR A 80 9.36 3.52 -14.96
CA THR A 80 9.60 2.73 -16.19
C THR A 80 8.61 1.56 -16.39
N VAL A 81 7.61 1.38 -15.52
CA VAL A 81 6.75 0.18 -15.51
C VAL A 81 5.26 0.51 -15.51
N PRO A 82 4.39 -0.40 -16.02
CA PRO A 82 2.97 -0.12 -16.20
C PRO A 82 2.20 0.04 -14.87
N LEU A 83 1.18 0.91 -14.93
CA LEU A 83 0.42 1.56 -13.87
C LEU A 83 -0.59 0.69 -13.09
N SER A 84 -0.53 -0.64 -13.13
CA SER A 84 -1.49 -1.48 -12.38
C SER A 84 -0.98 -1.84 -10.99
N ASN A 85 -1.81 -1.60 -9.97
CA ASN A 85 -1.58 -2.11 -8.62
C ASN A 85 -1.79 -3.63 -8.62
N PHE A 86 -0.90 -4.36 -7.95
CA PHE A 86 -1.03 -5.81 -7.82
C PHE A 86 -0.48 -6.31 -6.48
N CYS A 87 -0.98 -7.46 -6.04
CA CYS A 87 -0.50 -8.18 -4.87
C CYS A 87 0.00 -9.56 -5.28
N MET A 88 1.23 -9.91 -4.92
CA MET A 88 1.82 -11.22 -5.21
C MET A 88 1.93 -12.06 -3.93
N PHE A 89 1.56 -13.34 -4.02
CA PHE A 89 1.56 -14.30 -2.92
C PHE A 89 2.41 -15.51 -3.29
N ASP A 90 3.50 -15.73 -2.54
CA ASP A 90 4.39 -16.90 -2.60
C ASP A 90 4.85 -17.33 -4.02
N GLN A 91 4.96 -16.38 -4.96
CA GLN A 91 5.22 -16.63 -6.39
C GLN A 91 4.26 -17.66 -7.03
N LYS A 92 3.07 -17.85 -6.44
CA LYS A 92 2.06 -18.81 -6.89
C LYS A 92 0.82 -18.13 -7.43
N ARG A 93 0.55 -16.91 -6.97
CA ARG A 93 -0.63 -16.14 -7.38
C ARG A 93 -0.33 -14.65 -7.37
N VAL A 94 -0.84 -13.95 -8.36
CA VAL A 94 -0.95 -12.49 -8.37
C VAL A 94 -2.41 -12.10 -8.45
N LEU A 95 -2.82 -11.11 -7.66
CA LEU A 95 -4.12 -10.47 -7.75
C LEU A 95 -3.94 -9.07 -8.32
N VAL A 96 -4.77 -8.72 -9.30
CA VAL A 96 -4.82 -7.38 -9.90
C VAL A 96 -6.26 -6.88 -9.79
N GLU A 97 -6.46 -5.84 -8.99
CA GLU A 97 -7.75 -5.17 -8.91
C GLU A 97 -7.90 -4.23 -10.11
N THR A 98 -8.98 -4.42 -10.87
CA THR A 98 -9.40 -3.48 -11.91
C THR A 98 -10.71 -2.81 -11.49
N ILE A 99 -11.15 -1.79 -12.22
CA ILE A 99 -12.38 -1.07 -11.90
C ILE A 99 -13.61 -2.00 -11.88
N THR A 100 -13.62 -3.04 -12.71
CA THR A 100 -14.80 -3.90 -12.92
C THR A 100 -14.64 -5.31 -12.37
N ALA A 101 -13.41 -5.80 -12.19
CA ALA A 101 -13.15 -7.16 -11.76
C ALA A 101 -11.78 -7.32 -11.09
N GLU A 102 -11.65 -8.34 -10.24
CA GLU A 102 -10.35 -8.83 -9.78
C GLU A 102 -9.84 -9.90 -10.75
N LEU A 103 -8.60 -9.76 -11.21
CA LEU A 103 -7.92 -10.77 -12.01
C LEU A 103 -7.02 -11.62 -11.11
N THR A 104 -7.20 -12.93 -11.16
CA THR A 104 -6.31 -13.90 -10.52
C THR A 104 -5.37 -14.49 -11.55
N ILE A 105 -4.08 -14.17 -11.44
CA ILE A 105 -3.03 -14.65 -12.33
C ILE A 105 -2.27 -15.79 -11.66
N THR A 106 -2.21 -16.94 -12.33
CA THR A 106 -1.51 -18.15 -11.87
C THR A 106 -0.62 -18.78 -12.95
N GLN A 107 -0.63 -18.27 -14.18
CA GLN A 107 0.20 -18.78 -15.27
C GLN A 107 1.69 -18.50 -14.97
N PRO A 108 2.57 -19.52 -14.95
CA PRO A 108 3.97 -19.34 -14.54
C PRO A 108 4.72 -18.24 -15.30
N ARG A 109 4.52 -18.15 -16.62
CA ARG A 109 5.15 -17.11 -17.45
C ARG A 109 4.73 -15.69 -17.07
N GLU A 110 3.48 -15.50 -16.64
CA GLU A 110 2.96 -14.20 -16.22
C GLU A 110 3.44 -13.88 -14.80
N LEU A 111 3.49 -14.87 -13.91
CA LEU A 111 4.04 -14.72 -12.56
C LEU A 111 5.48 -14.22 -12.60
N VAL A 112 6.31 -14.76 -13.51
CA VAL A 112 7.70 -14.28 -13.72
C VAL A 112 7.74 -12.81 -14.15
N LEU A 113 6.78 -12.36 -14.97
CA LEU A 113 6.72 -10.96 -15.40
C LEU A 113 6.35 -10.04 -14.22
N TYR A 114 5.34 -10.39 -13.44
CA TYR A 114 4.95 -9.63 -12.24
C TYR A 114 6.07 -9.58 -11.20
N GLU A 115 6.79 -10.69 -11.00
CA GLU A 115 7.95 -10.70 -10.11
C GLU A 115 9.04 -9.75 -10.60
N LYS A 116 9.38 -9.78 -11.89
CA LYS A 116 10.37 -8.85 -12.48
C LYS A 116 9.94 -7.39 -12.32
N THR A 117 8.66 -7.10 -12.56
CA THR A 117 8.09 -5.76 -12.36
C THR A 117 8.20 -5.33 -10.89
N PHE A 118 7.82 -6.19 -9.95
CA PHE A 118 7.93 -5.89 -8.52
C PHE A 118 9.39 -5.63 -8.11
N GLN A 119 10.33 -6.44 -8.58
CA GLN A 119 11.75 -6.27 -8.29
C GLN A 119 12.29 -4.95 -8.88
N ALA A 120 11.86 -4.55 -10.07
CA ALA A 120 12.24 -3.27 -10.67
C ALA A 120 11.75 -2.09 -9.82
N LEU A 121 10.47 -2.10 -9.42
CA LEU A 121 9.88 -1.10 -8.53
C LEU A 121 10.59 -1.06 -7.18
N ALA A 122 10.84 -2.22 -6.57
CA ALA A 122 11.53 -2.31 -5.30
C ALA A 122 12.97 -1.80 -5.37
N LYS A 123 13.65 -1.84 -6.53
CA LYS A 123 14.98 -1.26 -6.72
C LYS A 123 14.95 0.27 -6.79
N GLN A 124 13.89 0.85 -7.35
CA GLN A 124 13.69 2.31 -7.42
C GLN A 124 13.22 2.91 -6.09
N ALA A 125 12.57 2.10 -5.26
CA ALA A 125 12.02 2.57 -4.00
C ALA A 125 13.11 2.92 -2.96
N ALA A 126 12.98 4.11 -2.36
CA ALA A 126 13.64 4.47 -1.12
C ALA A 126 13.17 3.53 0.01
N LYS A 127 14.10 3.11 0.88
CA LYS A 127 13.85 2.15 1.97
C LYS A 127 14.43 2.67 3.28
N GLY A 128 14.03 2.05 4.39
CA GLY A 128 14.54 2.38 5.72
C GLY A 128 14.34 3.87 6.03
N ASP A 129 15.40 4.54 6.45
CA ASP A 129 15.31 5.94 6.88
C ASP A 129 14.96 6.91 5.75
N ALA A 130 15.32 6.60 4.50
CA ALA A 130 14.91 7.42 3.37
C ALA A 130 13.38 7.39 3.17
N ALA A 131 12.76 6.21 3.27
CA ALA A 131 11.31 6.09 3.24
C ALA A 131 10.65 6.77 4.45
N ARG A 132 11.24 6.66 5.66
CA ARG A 132 10.73 7.34 6.86
C ARG A 132 10.73 8.86 6.71
N ARG A 133 11.75 9.43 6.06
CA ARG A 133 11.82 10.88 5.80
C ARG A 133 10.69 11.35 4.88
N LEU A 134 10.36 10.59 3.83
CA LEU A 134 9.25 10.92 2.95
C LEU A 134 7.90 10.92 3.70
N ILE A 135 7.66 9.91 4.55
CA ILE A 135 6.44 9.85 5.38
C ILE A 135 6.37 11.01 6.36
N ARG A 136 7.49 11.33 7.04
CA ARG A 136 7.54 12.47 7.98
C ARG A 136 7.32 13.80 7.26
N GLY A 137 7.95 14.02 6.10
CA GLY A 137 7.71 15.22 5.30
C GLY A 137 6.24 15.38 4.87
N ALA A 138 5.55 14.28 4.56
CA ALA A 138 4.12 14.29 4.30
C ALA A 138 3.28 14.63 5.55
N LEU A 139 3.68 14.17 6.75
CA LEU A 139 3.06 14.55 8.02
C LEU A 139 3.26 16.04 8.33
N ASP A 140 4.47 16.58 8.12
CA ASP A 140 4.78 17.99 8.35
C ASP A 140 3.95 18.89 7.42
N THR A 141 3.92 18.55 6.13
CA THR A 141 3.08 19.24 5.12
C THR A 141 1.61 19.26 5.54
N ARG A 142 1.15 18.16 6.14
CA ARG A 142 -0.22 18.03 6.62
C ARG A 142 -0.47 18.92 7.84
N ALA A 143 0.41 18.92 8.84
CA ALA A 143 0.31 19.80 9.99
C ALA A 143 0.21 21.29 9.60
N GLU A 144 0.98 21.72 8.59
CA GLU A 144 0.91 23.10 8.06
C GLU A 144 -0.43 23.44 7.40
N GLN A 145 -1.16 22.46 6.85
CA GLN A 145 -2.47 22.66 6.24
C GLN A 145 -3.58 22.82 7.28
N LEU A 146 -3.44 22.24 8.48
CA LEU A 146 -4.40 22.43 9.57
C LEU A 146 -4.28 23.80 10.26
N ASN A 147 -3.11 24.42 10.17
CA ASN A 147 -2.81 25.72 10.79
C ASN A 147 -3.14 26.92 9.88
N ARG A 148 -3.73 26.68 8.70
CA ARG A 148 -4.19 27.69 7.74
C ARG A 148 -5.71 27.76 7.74
#